data_AF-A0A2E7LCJ7-F1
#
_entry.id   AF-A0A2E7LCJ7-F1
#
_cell.length_a   1.000
_cell.length_b   1.000
_cell.length_c   1.000
_cell.angle_alpha   90.00
_cell.angle_beta   90.00
_cell.angle_gamma   90.00
#
_symmetry.space_group_name_H-M   'P 1'
#
loop_
_entity.id
_entity.type
_entity.pdbx_description
1 polymer ?
#
loop_
_entity_poly.entity_id
_entity_poly.type
_entity_poly.pdbx_seq_one_letter_code
_entity_poly.pdbx_strand_id
1 'polypeptide(L)'
;MIAKCGVDNWQDEFQTVFDAGVERRRGGCDDPESMFTGDQVAFLESNGCSAQEMFDFCDDYVGWGDVIYEHVVELQAVRREHFLNTLNSQPAARRMEMHEFPPKDAEVEGIAWLPRLIVKARA
;
A
#
# COMPACT_ATOMS: atom_id res chain seq x y z
N MET A 1 -12.50 -14.40 24.55
CA MET A 1 -11.75 -13.21 24.97
C MET A 1 -12.07 -12.11 23.98
N ILE A 2 -12.84 -11.10 24.39
CA ILE A 2 -13.14 -9.93 23.55
C ILE A 2 -11.97 -8.97 23.79
N ALA A 3 -11.14 -8.76 22.76
CA ALA A 3 -10.07 -7.77 22.83
C ALA A 3 -10.68 -6.40 23.11
N LYS A 4 -10.12 -5.68 24.09
CA LYS A 4 -10.52 -4.32 24.44
C LYS A 4 -10.41 -3.44 23.19
N CYS A 5 -11.53 -2.84 22.80
CA CYS A 5 -11.58 -1.70 21.89
C CYS A 5 -10.93 -0.50 22.61
N GLY A 6 -9.59 -0.45 22.60
CA GLY A 6 -8.90 0.83 22.72
C GLY A 6 -9.23 1.64 21.46
N VAL A 7 -9.33 2.96 21.58
CA VAL A 7 -9.39 3.83 20.40
C VAL A 7 -8.10 3.61 19.63
N ASP A 8 -8.21 2.86 18.55
CA ASP A 8 -7.11 2.49 17.67
C ASP A 8 -6.76 3.71 16.82
N ASN A 9 -5.76 4.46 17.26
CA ASN A 9 -5.39 5.74 16.67
C ASN A 9 -4.42 5.58 15.47
N TRP A 10 -4.57 4.48 14.73
CA TRP A 10 -3.69 4.15 13.60
C TRP A 10 -3.68 5.25 12.52
N GLN A 11 -4.75 6.02 12.38
CA GLN A 11 -4.84 7.08 11.37
C GLN A 11 -3.83 8.22 11.63
N ASP A 12 -3.68 8.66 12.88
CA ASP A 12 -2.72 9.72 13.25
C ASP A 12 -1.27 9.27 13.02
N GLU A 13 -0.96 8.02 13.37
CA GLU A 13 0.38 7.46 13.12
C GLU A 13 0.60 7.23 11.62
N PHE A 14 -0.42 6.80 10.89
CA PHE A 14 -0.36 6.65 9.43
C PHE A 14 -0.15 8.00 8.73
N GLN A 15 -0.79 9.07 9.20
CA GLN A 15 -0.52 10.44 8.74
C GLN A 15 0.94 10.83 9.00
N THR A 16 1.44 10.57 10.21
CA THR A 16 2.82 10.90 10.58
C THR A 16 3.83 10.18 9.68
N VAL A 17 3.57 8.92 9.32
CA VAL A 17 4.42 8.16 8.40
C VAL A 17 4.31 8.70 6.97
N PHE A 18 3.11 9.03 6.50
CA PHE A 18 2.88 9.63 5.19
C PHE A 18 3.60 10.98 5.05
N ASP A 19 3.42 11.89 6.00
CA ASP A 19 4.05 13.22 5.98
C ASP A 19 5.59 13.10 5.97
N ALA A 20 6.14 12.19 6.78
CA ALA A 20 7.57 11.90 6.77
C ALA A 20 8.05 11.35 5.42
N GLY A 21 7.27 10.47 4.78
CA GLY A 21 7.55 9.94 3.45
C GLY A 21 7.52 11.02 2.37
N VAL A 22 6.51 11.90 2.39
CA VAL A 22 6.40 13.06 1.49
C VAL A 22 7.61 13.99 1.61
N GLU A 23 8.04 14.31 2.82
CA GLU A 23 9.21 15.17 3.02
C GLU A 23 10.51 14.52 2.53
N ARG A 24 10.70 13.22 2.78
CA ARG A 24 11.84 12.46 2.24
C ARG A 24 11.81 12.37 0.73
N ARG A 25 10.63 12.16 0.14
CA ARG A 25 10.42 12.09 -1.30
C ARG A 25 10.74 13.41 -1.98
N ARG A 26 10.28 14.54 -1.41
CA ARG A 26 10.67 15.91 -1.82
C ARG A 26 12.17 16.16 -1.68
N GLY A 27 12.81 15.53 -0.70
CA GLY A 27 14.26 15.53 -0.50
C GLY A 27 15.06 14.65 -1.48
N GLY A 28 14.40 13.97 -2.43
CA GLY A 28 15.05 13.14 -3.46
C GLY A 28 15.23 11.67 -3.08
N CYS A 29 14.53 11.17 -2.07
CA CYS A 29 14.49 9.73 -1.80
C CYS A 29 13.56 9.02 -2.79
N ASP A 30 14.14 8.24 -3.71
CA ASP A 30 13.43 7.50 -4.78
C ASP A 30 13.42 5.97 -4.52
N ASP A 31 13.75 5.55 -3.29
CA ASP A 31 13.90 4.14 -2.93
C ASP A 31 12.98 3.77 -1.75
N PRO A 32 11.97 2.89 -1.97
CA PRO A 32 11.05 2.46 -0.92
C PRO A 32 11.74 1.67 0.20
N GLU A 33 12.88 1.00 -0.05
CA GLU A 33 13.58 0.21 0.96
C GLU A 33 14.29 1.08 2.01
N SER A 34 14.67 2.30 1.63
CA SER A 34 15.36 3.25 2.51
C SER A 34 14.48 4.41 3.00
N MET A 35 13.26 4.56 2.47
CA MET A 35 12.37 5.67 2.81
C MET A 35 11.86 5.63 4.26
N PHE A 36 11.68 4.44 4.86
CA PHE A 36 11.04 4.28 6.17
C PHE A 36 11.97 3.57 7.17
N THR A 37 11.85 3.92 8.46
CA THR A 37 12.57 3.21 9.53
C THR A 37 11.95 1.83 9.78
N GLY A 38 12.68 0.93 10.45
CA GLY A 38 12.15 -0.40 10.81
C GLY A 38 10.84 -0.33 11.61
N ASP A 39 10.71 0.63 12.54
CA ASP A 39 9.49 0.82 13.32
C ASP A 39 8.33 1.30 12.44
N GLN A 40 8.60 2.21 11.50
CA GLN A 40 7.60 2.66 10.53
C GLN A 40 7.14 1.52 9.62
N VAL A 41 8.07 0.67 9.16
CA VAL A 41 7.74 -0.50 8.34
C VAL A 41 6.88 -1.48 9.15
N ALA A 42 7.27 -1.81 10.39
CA ALA A 42 6.48 -2.70 11.25
C ALA A 42 5.08 -2.15 11.53
N PHE A 43 4.95 -0.84 11.73
CA PHE A 43 3.65 -0.16 11.86
C PHE A 43 2.82 -0.32 10.59
N LEU A 44 3.38 -0.02 9.40
CA LEU A 44 2.67 -0.17 8.13
C LEU A 44 2.18 -1.60 7.92
N GLU A 45 3.07 -2.59 8.14
CA GLU A 45 2.76 -4.01 7.99
C GLU A 45 1.65 -4.47 8.94
N SER A 46 1.63 -3.98 10.18
CA SER A 46 0.57 -4.28 11.15
C SER A 46 -0.82 -3.76 10.70
N ASN A 47 -0.84 -2.79 9.79
CA ASN A 47 -2.04 -2.19 9.23
C ASN A 47 -2.35 -2.66 7.80
N GLY A 48 -1.63 -3.67 7.30
CA GLY A 48 -1.84 -4.20 5.95
C GLY A 48 -1.37 -3.24 4.84
N CYS A 49 -0.33 -2.45 5.10
CA CYS A 49 0.32 -1.58 4.13
C CYS A 49 1.80 -1.94 4.04
N SER A 50 2.34 -2.08 2.84
CA SER A 50 3.78 -2.26 2.64
C SER A 50 4.52 -0.92 2.54
N ALA A 51 5.84 -0.94 2.77
CA ALA A 51 6.70 0.21 2.50
C ALA A 51 6.60 0.69 1.04
N GLN A 52 6.46 -0.24 0.09
CA GLN A 52 6.23 0.08 -1.33
C GLN A 52 4.92 0.84 -1.54
N GLU A 53 3.81 0.40 -0.96
CA GLU A 53 2.52 1.08 -1.13
C GLU A 53 2.54 2.48 -0.51
N MET A 54 3.14 2.63 0.68
CA MET A 54 3.28 3.96 1.29
C MET A 54 4.20 4.87 0.46
N PHE A 55 5.29 4.32 -0.11
CA PHE A 55 6.13 5.04 -1.05
C PHE A 55 5.34 5.50 -2.27
N ASP A 56 4.55 4.61 -2.90
CA ASP A 56 3.75 4.93 -4.09
C ASP A 56 2.76 6.07 -3.78
N PHE A 57 2.11 6.07 -2.60
CA PHE A 57 1.26 7.19 -2.17
C PHE A 57 2.03 8.52 -2.04
N CYS A 58 3.25 8.48 -1.48
CA CYS A 58 4.09 9.66 -1.34
C CYS A 58 4.59 10.16 -2.71
N ASP A 59 4.99 9.25 -3.61
CA ASP A 59 5.47 9.56 -4.96
C ASP A 59 4.34 10.17 -5.80
N ASP A 60 3.14 9.59 -5.77
CA ASP A 60 1.97 10.12 -6.48
C ASP A 60 1.56 11.50 -5.95
N TYR A 61 1.59 11.69 -4.63
CA TYR A 61 1.31 12.99 -4.00
C TYR A 61 2.34 14.06 -4.42
N VAL A 62 3.63 13.73 -4.41
CA VAL A 62 4.70 14.69 -4.70
C VAL A 62 4.87 14.95 -6.20
N GLY A 63 4.82 13.90 -7.02
CA GLY A 63 5.12 13.96 -8.45
C GLY A 63 3.97 14.49 -9.30
N TRP A 64 2.73 14.14 -8.93
CA TRP A 64 1.56 14.38 -9.79
C TRP A 64 0.46 15.19 -9.11
N GLY A 65 0.39 15.18 -7.77
CA GLY A 65 -0.71 15.82 -7.03
C GLY A 65 -2.07 15.16 -7.28
N ASP A 66 -2.07 13.97 -7.89
CA ASP A 66 -3.26 13.19 -8.26
C ASP A 66 -3.88 12.47 -7.05
N VAL A 67 -3.14 12.42 -5.95
CA VAL A 67 -3.54 11.81 -4.68
C VAL A 67 -3.58 12.90 -3.61
N ILE A 68 -4.62 12.90 -2.78
CA ILE A 68 -4.70 13.68 -1.54
C ILE A 68 -4.73 12.74 -0.35
N TYR A 69 -4.21 13.17 0.80
CA TYR A 69 -4.07 12.32 1.98
C TYR A 69 -5.41 11.72 2.42
N GLU A 70 -6.51 12.48 2.31
CA GLU A 70 -7.86 12.02 2.64
C GLU A 70 -8.24 10.75 1.87
N HIS A 71 -7.96 10.70 0.57
CA HIS A 71 -8.23 9.50 -0.23
C HIS A 71 -7.31 8.33 0.15
N VAL A 72 -6.05 8.60 0.51
CA VAL A 72 -5.10 7.58 0.93
C VAL A 72 -5.60 6.91 2.22
N VAL A 73 -5.97 7.69 3.24
CA VAL A 73 -6.41 7.15 4.53
C VAL A 73 -7.75 6.43 4.40
N GLU A 74 -8.68 6.91 3.56
CA GLU A 74 -9.94 6.22 3.27
C GLU A 74 -9.72 4.88 2.57
N LEU A 75 -8.87 4.86 1.54
CA LEU A 75 -8.49 3.62 0.85
C LEU A 75 -7.82 2.63 1.81
N GLN A 76 -6.89 3.11 2.63
CA GLN A 76 -6.21 2.26 3.60
C GLN A 76 -7.16 1.76 4.67
N ALA A 77 -8.16 2.53 5.10
CA ALA A 77 -9.14 2.07 6.06
C ALA A 77 -9.91 0.83 5.55
N VAL A 78 -10.29 0.82 4.26
CA VAL A 78 -10.92 -0.34 3.62
C VAL A 78 -9.96 -1.52 3.51
N ARG A 79 -8.72 -1.28 3.07
CA ARG A 79 -7.70 -2.34 2.97
C ARG A 79 -7.37 -2.96 4.32
N ARG A 80 -7.25 -2.12 5.35
CA ARG A 80 -6.98 -2.52 6.73
C ARG A 80 -8.11 -3.36 7.30
N GLU A 81 -9.36 -2.93 7.12
CA GLU A 81 -10.53 -3.70 7.54
C GLU A 81 -10.49 -5.11 6.92
N HIS A 82 -10.25 -5.20 5.61
CA HIS A 82 -10.13 -6.47 4.92
C HIS A 82 -8.96 -7.32 5.42
N PHE A 83 -7.78 -6.70 5.62
CA PHE A 83 -6.59 -7.35 6.13
C PHE A 83 -6.82 -7.96 7.52
N LEU A 84 -7.43 -7.20 8.44
CA LEU A 84 -7.69 -7.65 9.80
C LEU A 84 -8.81 -8.70 9.85
N ASN A 85 -9.91 -8.46 9.15
CA ASN A 85 -11.15 -9.24 9.34
C ASN A 85 -11.33 -10.38 8.33
N THR A 86 -10.80 -10.26 7.12
CA THR A 86 -10.88 -11.32 6.08
C THR A 86 -9.60 -12.12 6.01
N LEU A 87 -8.45 -11.44 6.05
CA LEU A 87 -7.14 -12.10 5.90
C LEU A 87 -6.50 -12.50 7.24
N ASN A 88 -7.15 -12.24 8.38
CA ASN A 88 -6.63 -12.54 9.73
C ASN A 88 -5.22 -11.99 9.99
N SER A 89 -4.96 -10.77 9.51
CA SER A 89 -3.66 -10.11 9.55
C SER A 89 -2.55 -10.91 8.88
N GLN A 90 -2.88 -11.77 7.92
CA GLN A 90 -1.90 -12.52 7.13
C GLN A 90 -1.74 -11.87 5.76
N PRO A 91 -0.54 -11.37 5.41
CA PRO A 91 -0.27 -10.92 4.05
C PRO A 91 -0.26 -12.12 3.09
N ALA A 92 -0.23 -11.83 1.78
CA ALA A 92 -0.06 -12.86 0.77
C ALA A 92 1.18 -13.71 1.07
N ALA A 93 1.02 -15.04 1.02
CA ALA A 93 2.10 -15.98 1.35
C ALA A 93 3.31 -15.87 0.40
N ARG A 94 3.11 -15.25 -0.77
CA ARG A 94 4.14 -15.10 -1.80
C ARG A 94 3.95 -13.78 -2.54
N ARG A 95 5.05 -13.03 -2.68
CA ARG A 95 5.14 -11.91 -3.62
C ARG A 95 5.31 -12.45 -5.04
N MET A 96 4.52 -11.93 -5.97
CA MET A 96 4.69 -12.22 -7.40
C MET A 96 5.65 -11.23 -8.04
N GLU A 97 6.58 -11.73 -8.85
CA GLU A 97 7.52 -10.90 -9.59
C GLU A 97 6.91 -10.35 -10.87
N MET A 98 7.43 -9.21 -11.35
CA MET A 98 6.85 -8.50 -12.51
C MET A 98 6.72 -9.38 -13.77
N HIS A 99 7.69 -10.28 -13.96
CA HIS A 99 7.78 -11.20 -15.10
C HIS A 99 6.83 -12.39 -15.00
N GLU A 100 6.23 -12.65 -13.84
CA GLU A 100 5.22 -13.71 -13.65
C GLU A 100 3.84 -13.30 -14.16
N PHE A 101 3.64 -11.99 -14.34
CA PHE A 101 2.40 -11.45 -14.85
C PHE A 101 2.43 -11.35 -16.39
N PRO A 102 1.27 -11.55 -17.06
CA PRO A 102 1.13 -11.26 -18.49
C PRO A 102 1.67 -9.87 -18.87
N PRO A 103 2.28 -9.70 -20.05
CA PRO A 103 2.83 -8.41 -20.46
C PRO A 103 1.72 -7.36 -20.60
N LYS A 104 2.10 -6.08 -20.51
CA LYS A 104 1.15 -4.95 -20.44
C LYS A 104 0.33 -4.78 -21.72
N ASP A 105 0.88 -5.19 -22.85
CA ASP A 105 0.28 -5.20 -24.18
C ASP A 105 -0.48 -6.52 -24.49
N ALA A 106 -0.52 -7.49 -23.56
CA ALA A 106 -1.37 -8.66 -23.74
C ALA A 106 -2.84 -8.26 -23.71
N GLU A 107 -3.62 -8.86 -24.60
CA GLU A 107 -5.04 -8.58 -24.77
C GLU A 107 -5.87 -9.87 -24.60
N VAL A 108 -7.04 -9.71 -23.98
CA VAL A 108 -8.16 -10.66 -24.07
C VAL A 108 -9.38 -9.82 -24.44
N GLU A 109 -10.16 -10.27 -25.43
CA GLU A 109 -11.31 -9.53 -25.96
C GLU A 109 -10.97 -8.10 -26.42
N GLY A 110 -9.76 -7.89 -26.95
CA GLY A 110 -9.28 -6.57 -27.43
C GLY A 110 -8.98 -5.55 -26.34
N ILE A 111 -8.88 -5.98 -25.08
CA ILE A 111 -8.59 -5.11 -23.94
C ILE A 111 -7.16 -5.37 -23.47
N ALA A 112 -6.25 -4.42 -23.76
CA ALA A 112 -4.91 -4.40 -23.20
C ALA A 112 -4.93 -4.42 -21.67
N TRP A 113 -3.90 -5.00 -21.04
CA TRP A 113 -3.80 -5.24 -19.60
C TRP A 113 -4.80 -6.20 -18.97
N LEU A 114 -5.93 -6.53 -19.61
CA LEU A 114 -6.96 -7.38 -19.00
C LEU A 114 -6.41 -8.74 -18.53
N PRO A 115 -5.56 -9.46 -19.30
CA PRO A 115 -4.96 -10.70 -18.82
C PRO A 115 -4.16 -10.51 -17.54
N ARG A 116 -3.42 -9.39 -17.43
CA ARG A 116 -2.60 -9.06 -16.26
C ARG A 116 -3.46 -8.77 -15.03
N LEU A 117 -4.57 -8.05 -15.20
CA LEU A 117 -5.51 -7.73 -14.13
C LEU A 117 -6.20 -8.99 -13.59
N ILE A 118 -6.58 -9.92 -14.46
CA ILE A 118 -7.18 -11.21 -14.06
C ILE A 118 -6.21 -12.01 -13.18
N VAL A 119 -4.92 -12.06 -13.54
CA VAL A 119 -3.91 -12.75 -12.73
C VAL A 119 -3.72 -12.07 -11.38
N LYS A 120 -3.64 -10.73 -11.33
CA LYS A 120 -3.56 -9.97 -10.07
C LYS A 120 -4.76 -10.20 -9.15
N ALA A 121 -5.97 -10.34 -9.70
CA ALA A 121 -7.18 -10.55 -8.91
C ALA A 121 -7.31 -11.96 -8.33
N ARG A 122 -6.55 -12.94 -8.86
CA ARG A 122 -6.55 -14.33 -8.39
C ARG A 122 -5.47 -14.62 -7.36
N ALA A 123 -4.43 -13.79 -7.33
CA ALA A 123 -3.27 -13.92 -6.44
C ALA A 123 -3.62 -13.41 -5.03
#